data_AF-A0A7C6Y0C7-F1
#
_entry.id   AF-A0A7C6Y0C7-F1
#
_cell.length_a   1.000
_cell.length_b   1.000
_cell.length_c   1.000
_cell.angle_alpha   90.00
_cell.angle_beta   90.00
_cell.angle_gamma   90.00
#
_symmetry.space_group_name_H-M   'P 1'
#
loop_
_entity.id
_entity.type
_entity.pdbx_description
1 polymer ?
#
loop_
_entity_poly.entity_id
_entity_poly.type
_entity_poly.pdbx_seq_one_letter_code
_entity_poly.pdbx_strand_id
1 'polypeptide(L)'
;MLYLFHGEEEYLRSEEVARFKARMAQEGMGDLNTVTLDGRKLTFDELAAACNTLPFLTDRRLVIVENLFQRPDMARSRGRKATADAGDEGENDDGGGAASTFGASGTTGDFVSRLLDLIPNMPPSTRLLFVESKTLPRNHPILRLADTMEDGYVREFSVPESGNLSNWVRRRAKEKGVEIDPRAVTMLVTYVGQDLRALDQELEKLAAYTDYTGTI
;
A
#
# COMPACT_ATOMS: atom_id res chain seq x y z
N MET A 1 -5.69 -13.49 2.79
CA MET A 1 -6.39 -12.20 2.61
C MET A 1 -5.41 -11.16 2.06
N LEU A 2 -5.77 -10.46 0.99
CA LEU A 2 -4.91 -9.48 0.30
C LEU A 2 -5.52 -8.08 0.42
N TYR A 3 -4.73 -7.12 0.90
CA TYR A 3 -5.11 -5.72 1.00
C TYR A 3 -4.17 -4.86 0.15
N LEU A 4 -4.72 -3.86 -0.51
CA LEU A 4 -3.96 -2.96 -1.37
C LEU A 4 -4.45 -1.52 -1.22
N PHE A 5 -3.62 -0.70 -0.60
CA PHE A 5 -3.83 0.73 -0.45
C PHE A 5 -2.88 1.45 -1.40
N HIS A 6 -3.41 2.16 -2.39
CA HIS A 6 -2.59 2.85 -3.37
C HIS A 6 -3.11 4.26 -3.64
N GLY A 7 -2.25 5.16 -4.14
CA GLY A 7 -2.67 6.50 -4.53
C GLY A 7 -1.77 7.59 -3.96
N GLU A 8 -1.94 8.79 -4.50
CA GLU A 8 -1.05 9.93 -4.25
C GLU A 8 -1.37 10.67 -2.94
N GLU A 9 -2.58 10.52 -2.42
CA GLU A 9 -3.00 11.19 -1.18
C GLU A 9 -2.44 10.46 0.05
N GLU A 10 -1.25 10.90 0.48
CA GLU A 10 -0.48 10.27 1.55
C GLU A 10 -1.13 10.43 2.93
N TYR A 11 -1.82 11.54 3.18
CA TYR A 11 -2.45 11.78 4.48
C TYR A 11 -3.55 10.75 4.76
N LEU A 12 -4.47 10.56 3.81
CA LEU A 12 -5.56 9.58 3.97
C LEU A 12 -5.06 8.15 3.97
N ARG A 13 -4.03 7.85 3.15
CA ARG A 13 -3.44 6.52 3.09
C ARG A 13 -2.77 6.17 4.41
N SER A 14 -1.95 7.06 4.98
CA SER A 14 -1.26 6.83 6.25
C SER A 14 -2.25 6.70 7.41
N GLU A 15 -3.31 7.50 7.43
CA GLU A 15 -4.39 7.37 8.42
C GLU A 15 -5.09 6.00 8.33
N GLU A 16 -5.43 5.53 7.12
CA GLU A 16 -6.07 4.23 6.96
C GLU A 16 -5.14 3.08 7.36
N VAL A 17 -3.84 3.16 7.05
CA VAL A 17 -2.84 2.18 7.52
C VAL A 17 -2.79 2.15 9.04
N ALA A 18 -2.77 3.31 9.71
CA ALA A 18 -2.76 3.39 11.16
C ALA A 18 -4.04 2.79 11.77
N ARG A 19 -5.21 3.13 11.20
CA ARG A 19 -6.51 2.56 11.59
C ARG A 19 -6.56 1.04 11.40
N PHE A 20 -6.02 0.56 10.29
CA PHE A 20 -5.92 -0.87 10.00
C PHE A 20 -5.04 -1.59 11.03
N LYS A 21 -3.84 -1.06 11.31
CA LYS A 21 -2.95 -1.58 12.36
C LYS A 21 -3.63 -1.62 13.73
N ALA A 22 -4.30 -0.54 14.12
CA ALA A 22 -5.00 -0.45 15.40
C ALA A 22 -6.12 -1.51 15.54
N ARG A 23 -6.90 -1.73 14.48
CA ARG A 23 -7.94 -2.77 14.46
C ARG A 23 -7.32 -4.17 14.61
N MET A 24 -6.23 -4.45 13.88
CA MET A 24 -5.55 -5.74 13.97
C MET A 24 -4.95 -5.95 15.37
N ALA A 25 -4.40 -4.90 16.00
CA ALA A 25 -3.91 -4.97 17.37
C ALA A 25 -5.01 -5.31 18.39
N GLN A 26 -6.21 -4.74 18.23
CA GLN A 26 -7.38 -5.08 19.07
C GLN A 26 -7.86 -6.53 18.88
N GLU A 27 -7.67 -7.11 17.69
CA GLU A 27 -7.95 -8.53 17.41
C GLU A 27 -6.85 -9.48 17.94
N GLY A 28 -5.92 -8.98 18.75
CA GLY A 28 -4.82 -9.75 19.33
C GLY A 28 -3.55 -9.75 18.49
N MET A 29 -3.56 -9.25 17.25
CA MET A 29 -2.36 -9.08 16.42
C MET A 29 -1.58 -7.82 16.81
N GLY A 30 -1.09 -7.77 18.05
CA GLY A 30 -0.18 -6.72 18.49
C GLY A 30 1.11 -6.69 17.68
N ASP A 31 2.03 -5.79 18.06
CA ASP A 31 3.25 -5.50 17.29
C ASP A 31 4.11 -6.74 16.97
N LEU A 32 4.09 -7.77 17.83
CA LEU A 32 4.81 -9.04 17.62
C LEU A 32 4.37 -9.81 16.35
N ASN A 33 3.12 -9.59 15.93
CA ASN A 33 2.52 -10.24 14.76
C ASN A 33 2.43 -9.31 13.55
N THR A 34 3.04 -8.13 13.61
CA THR A 34 3.06 -7.15 12.52
C THR A 34 4.49 -6.91 12.06
N VAL A 35 4.74 -7.02 10.75
CA VAL A 35 6.01 -6.63 10.14
C VAL A 35 5.77 -5.61 9.04
N THR A 36 6.58 -4.56 8.98
CA THR A 36 6.58 -3.58 7.88
C THR A 36 7.90 -3.70 7.12
N LEU A 37 7.80 -3.86 5.80
CA LEU A 37 8.91 -4.10 4.90
C LEU A 37 8.99 -2.97 3.87
N ASP A 38 10.20 -2.44 3.67
CA ASP A 38 10.46 -1.48 2.60
C ASP A 38 10.53 -2.23 1.26
N GLY A 39 9.43 -2.12 0.53
CA GLY A 39 9.26 -2.71 -0.78
C GLY A 39 10.22 -2.17 -1.83
N ARG A 40 11.03 -1.12 -1.63
CA ARG A 40 12.01 -0.69 -2.64
C ARG A 40 13.30 -1.53 -2.64
N LYS A 41 13.59 -2.20 -1.52
CA LYS A 41 14.81 -3.01 -1.32
C LYS A 41 14.54 -4.48 -0.98
N LEU A 42 13.28 -4.85 -0.77
CA LEU A 42 12.85 -6.19 -0.36
C LEU A 42 13.19 -7.30 -1.38
N THR A 43 13.84 -8.37 -0.98
CA THR A 43 14.01 -9.54 -1.85
C THR A 43 12.76 -10.42 -1.85
N PHE A 44 12.60 -11.29 -2.85
CA PHE A 44 11.46 -12.19 -2.86
C PHE A 44 11.50 -13.15 -1.67
N ASP A 45 12.69 -13.68 -1.37
CA ASP A 45 12.85 -14.67 -0.30
C ASP A 45 12.54 -14.07 1.07
N GLU A 46 12.89 -12.80 1.31
CA GLU A 46 12.47 -12.07 2.52
C GLU A 46 10.95 -11.92 2.61
N LEU A 47 10.27 -11.58 1.51
CA LEU A 47 8.81 -11.49 1.47
C LEU A 47 8.17 -12.85 1.74
N ALA A 48 8.63 -13.89 1.05
CA ALA A 48 8.14 -15.25 1.19
C ALA A 48 8.34 -15.76 2.62
N ALA A 49 9.50 -15.50 3.23
CA ALA A 49 9.77 -15.84 4.62
C ALA A 49 8.82 -15.10 5.57
N ALA A 50 8.63 -13.79 5.38
CA ALA A 50 7.72 -12.99 6.20
C ALA A 50 6.27 -13.46 6.13
N CYS A 51 5.79 -13.86 4.94
CA CYS A 51 4.43 -14.37 4.72
C CYS A 51 4.21 -15.79 5.26
N ASN A 52 5.24 -16.63 5.26
CA ASN A 52 5.16 -18.03 5.73
C ASN A 52 5.49 -18.21 7.22
N THR A 53 5.93 -17.15 7.90
CA THR A 53 6.20 -17.19 9.33
C THR A 53 4.90 -17.32 10.13
N LEU A 54 4.84 -18.30 11.03
CA LEU A 54 3.68 -18.50 11.91
C LEU A 54 3.49 -17.30 12.86
N PRO A 55 2.23 -16.87 13.11
CA PRO A 55 1.95 -15.90 14.15
C PRO A 55 2.28 -16.43 15.55
N PHE A 56 2.63 -15.52 16.45
CA PHE A 56 2.94 -15.80 17.85
C PHE A 56 1.72 -15.56 18.74
N LEU A 57 1.27 -16.59 19.47
CA LEU A 57 0.15 -16.55 20.43
C LEU A 57 -1.18 -16.02 19.86
N THR A 58 -1.34 -16.01 18.56
CA THR A 58 -2.55 -15.56 17.85
C THR A 58 -2.75 -16.40 16.59
N ASP A 59 -3.92 -16.30 15.98
CA ASP A 59 -4.24 -17.01 14.74
C ASP A 59 -3.84 -16.24 13.48
N ARG A 60 -3.23 -15.05 13.63
CA ARG A 60 -3.15 -14.08 12.54
C ARG A 60 -1.85 -13.27 12.58
N ARG A 61 -1.27 -13.02 11.40
CA ARG A 61 -0.06 -12.21 11.17
C ARG A 61 -0.34 -11.16 10.10
N LEU A 62 0.18 -9.95 10.30
CA LEU A 62 0.13 -8.85 9.33
C LEU A 62 1.52 -8.58 8.73
N VAL A 63 1.62 -8.68 7.41
CA VAL A 63 2.79 -8.28 6.63
C VAL A 63 2.42 -7.05 5.82
N ILE A 64 3.14 -5.95 6.02
CA ILE A 64 2.95 -4.69 5.31
C ILE A 64 4.15 -4.48 4.42
N VAL A 65 3.90 -4.20 3.14
CA VAL A 65 4.96 -3.92 2.16
C VAL A 65 4.71 -2.55 1.56
N GLU A 66 5.67 -1.65 1.74
CA GLU A 66 5.56 -0.26 1.29
C GLU A 66 6.29 -0.04 -0.03
N ASN A 67 5.63 0.56 -1.02
CA ASN A 67 6.23 1.03 -2.27
C ASN A 67 6.96 -0.06 -3.09
N LEU A 68 6.43 -1.29 -3.09
CA LEU A 68 6.99 -2.42 -3.84
C LEU A 68 6.94 -2.19 -5.35
N PHE A 69 5.80 -1.70 -5.84
CA PHE A 69 5.56 -1.58 -7.29
C PHE A 69 6.19 -0.33 -7.91
N GLN A 70 6.88 0.47 -7.09
CA GLN A 70 7.60 1.67 -7.53
C GLN A 70 9.07 1.43 -7.82
N ARG A 71 9.54 0.18 -7.74
CA ARG A 71 10.95 -0.08 -8.04
C ARG A 71 11.28 0.23 -9.51
N PRO A 72 12.48 0.73 -9.78
CA PRO A 72 12.91 1.02 -11.15
C PRO A 72 12.95 -0.22 -12.06
N ASP A 73 13.29 -1.38 -11.50
CA ASP A 73 13.31 -2.66 -12.20
C ASP A 73 11.88 -3.10 -12.56
N MET A 74 10.90 -2.90 -11.66
CA MET A 74 9.44 -3.12 -11.82
C MET A 74 8.81 -2.31 -12.94
N ALA A 75 9.25 -1.07 -13.13
CA ALA A 75 8.77 -0.22 -14.22
C ALA A 75 9.26 -0.68 -15.61
N ARG A 76 10.44 -1.31 -15.70
CA ARG A 76 11.11 -1.66 -16.98
C ARG A 76 10.62 -2.97 -17.61
N SER A 77 10.01 -3.86 -16.83
CA SER A 77 9.45 -5.13 -17.36
C SER A 77 8.31 -4.93 -18.37
N ARG A 78 7.70 -3.74 -18.45
CA ARG A 78 6.65 -3.42 -19.42
C ARG A 78 7.16 -3.15 -20.85
N GLY A 79 8.45 -2.88 -21.04
CA GLY A 79 9.02 -2.52 -22.35
C GLY A 79 9.62 -3.67 -23.17
N ARG A 80 9.80 -4.86 -22.59
CA ARG A 80 10.62 -5.94 -23.18
C ARG A 80 9.81 -7.11 -23.77
N LYS A 81 8.48 -6.99 -23.91
CA LYS A 81 7.64 -8.04 -24.53
C LYS A 81 7.33 -7.80 -26.01
N ALA A 82 8.12 -6.96 -26.71
CA ALA A 82 7.88 -6.63 -28.12
C ALA A 82 8.94 -7.17 -29.11
N THR A 83 10.06 -7.76 -28.67
CA THR A 83 11.14 -8.17 -29.59
C THR A 83 11.89 -9.43 -29.18
N ALA A 84 11.20 -10.47 -28.70
CA ALA A 84 11.82 -11.78 -28.47
C ALA A 84 10.94 -12.88 -29.04
N ASP A 85 10.73 -12.81 -30.36
CA ASP A 85 10.34 -13.95 -31.19
C ASP A 85 11.16 -13.85 -32.49
N ALA A 86 12.41 -14.27 -32.38
CA ALA A 86 13.29 -14.59 -33.50
C ALA A 86 14.35 -15.53 -32.91
N GLY A 87 14.29 -16.80 -33.31
CA GLY A 87 15.10 -17.88 -32.77
C GLY A 87 16.58 -17.74 -33.07
N ASP A 88 17.37 -18.48 -32.29
CA ASP A 88 18.66 -18.98 -32.74
C ASP A 88 18.97 -20.29 -32.00
N GLU A 89 19.12 -21.35 -32.78
CA GLU A 89 19.59 -22.66 -32.37
C GLU A 89 21.12 -22.66 -32.43
N GLY A 90 21.79 -23.06 -31.35
CA GLY A 90 23.24 -23.21 -31.33
C GLY A 90 23.70 -24.10 -30.18
N GLU A 91 24.06 -25.34 -30.52
CA GLU A 91 24.60 -26.40 -29.67
C GLU A 91 26.05 -26.16 -29.18
N ASN A 92 26.29 -26.61 -27.93
CA ASN A 92 27.48 -27.24 -27.31
C ASN A 92 28.86 -26.53 -27.29
N ASP A 93 29.49 -26.37 -26.12
CA ASP A 93 30.37 -27.40 -25.50
C ASP A 93 31.14 -26.87 -24.24
N ASP A 94 31.61 -27.83 -23.45
CA ASP A 94 32.18 -27.90 -22.10
C ASP A 94 33.30 -26.94 -21.64
N GLY A 95 33.36 -26.76 -20.31
CA GLY A 95 34.56 -26.29 -19.60
C GLY A 95 34.31 -25.90 -18.14
N GLY A 96 34.63 -26.79 -17.19
CA GLY A 96 34.29 -26.68 -15.78
C GLY A 96 34.99 -25.60 -14.94
N GLY A 97 34.48 -25.42 -13.72
CA GLY A 97 35.10 -24.60 -12.68
C GLY A 97 34.15 -24.29 -11.53
N ALA A 98 34.26 -25.04 -10.43
CA ALA A 98 33.56 -24.77 -9.19
C ALA A 98 34.05 -23.46 -8.55
N ALA A 99 33.14 -22.53 -8.28
CA ALA A 99 33.23 -21.57 -7.18
C ALA A 99 31.86 -20.92 -6.93
N SER A 100 31.41 -21.07 -5.69
CA SER A 100 30.23 -20.44 -5.09
C SER A 100 30.14 -18.93 -5.34
N THR A 101 28.99 -18.46 -5.79
CA THR A 101 28.43 -17.14 -5.44
C THR A 101 26.93 -17.20 -5.67
N PHE A 102 26.13 -17.15 -4.60
CA PHE A 102 24.67 -17.02 -4.66
C PHE A 102 24.32 -15.72 -5.40
N GLY A 103 24.04 -15.84 -6.70
CA GLY A 103 23.69 -14.74 -7.58
C GLY A 103 22.22 -14.38 -7.44
N ALA A 104 21.93 -13.33 -6.68
CA ALA A 104 20.68 -12.60 -6.77
C ALA A 104 20.58 -11.92 -8.14
N SER A 105 19.96 -12.58 -9.11
CA SER A 105 19.57 -11.96 -10.39
C SER A 105 18.33 -12.66 -10.97
N GLY A 106 17.27 -12.76 -10.17
CA GLY A 106 15.92 -12.92 -10.73
C GLY A 106 15.56 -11.62 -11.44
N THR A 107 15.23 -11.68 -12.74
CA THR A 107 14.72 -10.49 -13.45
C THR A 107 13.45 -9.97 -12.79
N THR A 108 13.12 -8.69 -12.95
CA THR A 108 11.87 -8.11 -12.44
C THR A 108 10.61 -8.95 -12.75
N GLY A 109 10.53 -9.47 -13.98
CA GLY A 109 9.39 -10.27 -14.43
C GLY A 109 9.23 -11.53 -13.58
N ASP A 110 10.34 -12.13 -13.14
CA ASP A 110 10.39 -13.26 -12.23
C ASP A 110 9.84 -12.89 -10.83
N PHE A 111 10.14 -11.69 -10.33
CA PHE A 111 9.59 -11.26 -9.03
C PHE A 111 8.06 -11.17 -9.06
N VAL A 112 7.49 -10.53 -10.09
CA VAL A 112 6.03 -10.36 -10.18
C VAL A 112 5.34 -11.68 -10.39
N SER A 113 5.85 -12.58 -11.24
CA SER A 113 5.26 -13.91 -11.42
C SER A 113 5.29 -14.70 -10.11
N ARG A 114 6.45 -14.77 -9.44
CA ARG A 114 6.58 -15.44 -8.15
C ARG A 114 5.66 -14.84 -7.08
N LEU A 115 5.44 -13.52 -7.12
CA LEU A 115 4.49 -12.86 -6.21
C LEU A 115 3.05 -13.29 -6.46
N LEU A 116 2.63 -13.35 -7.73
CA LEU A 116 1.29 -13.80 -8.11
C LEU A 116 1.06 -15.27 -7.77
N ASP A 117 2.10 -16.10 -7.77
CA ASP A 117 2.04 -17.49 -7.35
C ASP A 117 2.04 -17.65 -5.81
N LEU A 118 2.77 -16.77 -5.10
CA LEU A 118 2.85 -16.80 -3.64
C LEU A 118 1.49 -16.49 -2.99
N ILE A 119 0.82 -15.44 -3.45
CA ILE A 119 -0.36 -14.87 -2.76
C ILE A 119 -1.51 -15.87 -2.58
N PRO A 120 -1.94 -16.63 -3.60
CA PRO A 120 -3.00 -17.64 -3.45
C PRO A 120 -2.62 -18.79 -2.51
N ASN A 121 -1.33 -19.04 -2.33
CA ASN A 121 -0.79 -20.16 -1.55
C ASN A 121 -0.30 -19.74 -0.15
N MET A 122 -0.53 -18.48 0.27
CA MET A 122 -0.12 -18.03 1.60
C MET A 122 -0.92 -18.75 2.70
N PRO A 123 -0.34 -18.94 3.89
CA PRO A 123 -1.07 -19.44 5.04
C PRO A 123 -2.34 -18.61 5.31
N PRO A 124 -3.46 -19.23 5.72
CA PRO A 124 -4.71 -18.50 6.00
C PRO A 124 -4.58 -17.52 7.17
N SER A 125 -3.57 -17.73 8.03
CA SER A 125 -3.19 -16.81 9.11
C SER A 125 -2.58 -15.50 8.61
N THR A 126 -2.08 -15.44 7.37
CA THR A 126 -1.31 -14.30 6.86
C THR A 126 -2.21 -13.29 6.14
N ARG A 127 -2.12 -12.04 6.58
CA ARG A 127 -2.67 -10.85 5.92
C ARG A 127 -1.53 -10.09 5.28
N LEU A 128 -1.62 -9.89 3.97
CA LEU A 128 -0.64 -9.10 3.22
C LEU A 128 -1.26 -7.77 2.83
N LEU A 129 -0.65 -6.68 3.24
CA LEU A 129 -1.05 -5.31 2.90
C LEU A 129 0.04 -4.64 2.07
N PHE A 130 -0.29 -4.28 0.84
CA PHE A 130 0.54 -3.40 0.02
C PHE A 130 0.14 -1.95 0.22
N VAL A 131 1.13 -1.07 0.43
CA VAL A 131 0.94 0.37 0.60
C VAL A 131 1.76 1.10 -0.46
N GLU A 132 1.09 1.67 -1.46
CA GLU A 132 1.73 2.32 -2.59
C GLU A 132 1.47 3.83 -2.58
N SER A 133 2.54 4.62 -2.63
CA SER A 133 2.45 6.09 -2.73
C SER A 133 2.06 6.63 -4.11
N LYS A 134 1.77 5.77 -5.08
CA LYS A 134 1.30 6.15 -6.41
C LYS A 134 0.05 5.36 -6.77
N THR A 135 -0.81 5.94 -7.59
CA THR A 135 -1.94 5.20 -8.15
C THR A 135 -1.41 4.09 -9.07
N LEU A 136 -1.85 2.85 -8.81
CA LEU A 136 -1.52 1.73 -9.67
C LEU A 136 -2.37 1.79 -10.95
N PRO A 137 -1.81 1.51 -12.12
CA PRO A 137 -2.59 1.45 -13.37
C PRO A 137 -3.69 0.41 -13.27
N ARG A 138 -4.89 0.69 -13.79
CA ARG A 138 -6.06 -0.21 -13.72
C ARG A 138 -5.81 -1.64 -14.24
N ASN A 139 -4.83 -1.82 -15.14
CA ASN A 139 -4.44 -3.12 -15.67
C ASN A 139 -3.34 -3.83 -14.87
N HIS A 140 -2.96 -3.32 -13.70
CA HIS A 140 -1.87 -3.88 -12.90
C HIS A 140 -2.23 -5.32 -12.46
N PRO A 141 -1.32 -6.30 -12.61
CA PRO A 141 -1.61 -7.70 -12.28
C PRO A 141 -2.10 -7.90 -10.83
N ILE A 142 -1.52 -7.19 -9.86
CA ILE A 142 -1.94 -7.28 -8.45
C ILE A 142 -3.38 -6.81 -8.20
N LEU A 143 -3.87 -5.82 -8.96
CA LEU A 143 -5.25 -5.34 -8.84
C LEU A 143 -6.21 -6.41 -9.35
N ARG A 144 -5.90 -6.99 -10.52
CA ARG A 144 -6.68 -8.10 -11.09
C ARG A 144 -6.70 -9.31 -10.17
N LEU A 145 -5.58 -9.65 -9.55
CA LEU A 145 -5.53 -10.74 -8.58
C LEU A 145 -6.43 -10.44 -7.38
N ALA A 146 -6.33 -9.23 -6.81
CA ALA A 146 -7.18 -8.83 -5.69
C ALA A 146 -8.68 -8.93 -6.04
N ASP A 147 -9.08 -8.52 -7.25
CA ASP A 147 -10.48 -8.64 -7.72
C ASP A 147 -10.97 -10.09 -7.85
N THR A 148 -10.06 -11.05 -8.08
CA THR A 148 -10.43 -12.48 -8.17
C THR A 148 -10.51 -13.18 -6.81
N MET A 149 -9.99 -12.57 -5.75
CA MET A 149 -9.97 -13.16 -4.42
C MET A 149 -11.23 -12.75 -3.64
N GLU A 150 -11.91 -13.71 -3.02
CA GLU A 150 -13.04 -13.44 -2.13
C GLU A 150 -12.66 -12.49 -0.97
N ASP A 151 -11.44 -12.66 -0.45
CA ASP A 151 -10.87 -11.82 0.61
C ASP A 151 -9.85 -10.78 0.08
N GLY A 152 -10.08 -10.26 -1.12
CA GLY A 152 -9.33 -9.16 -1.70
C GLY A 152 -9.94 -7.80 -1.34
N TYR A 153 -9.13 -6.85 -0.89
CA TYR A 153 -9.59 -5.48 -0.60
C TYR A 153 -8.64 -4.45 -1.22
N VAL A 154 -9.20 -3.62 -2.10
CA VAL A 154 -8.47 -2.56 -2.79
C VAL A 154 -9.07 -1.20 -2.41
N ARG A 155 -8.21 -0.23 -2.10
CA ARG A 155 -8.63 1.16 -1.89
C ARG A 155 -7.65 2.14 -2.51
N GLU A 156 -8.18 3.00 -3.37
CA GLU A 156 -7.45 4.12 -3.94
C GLU A 156 -7.60 5.38 -3.07
N PHE A 157 -6.48 6.09 -2.86
CA PHE A 157 -6.37 7.34 -2.13
C PHE A 157 -5.92 8.44 -3.10
N SER A 158 -6.87 9.10 -3.73
CA SER A 158 -6.64 10.23 -4.62
C SER A 158 -6.81 11.56 -3.89
N VAL A 159 -6.11 12.60 -4.36
CA VAL A 159 -6.31 13.97 -3.86
C VAL A 159 -7.77 14.37 -4.15
N PRO A 160 -8.55 14.83 -3.15
CA PRO A 160 -9.92 15.26 -3.37
C PRO A 160 -9.98 16.48 -4.30
N GLU A 161 -10.83 16.43 -5.32
CA GLU A 161 -11.17 17.62 -6.12
C GLU A 161 -11.83 18.71 -5.25
N SER A 162 -11.81 19.97 -5.68
CA SER A 162 -12.25 21.13 -4.88
C SER A 162 -13.66 20.99 -4.26
N GLY A 163 -14.62 20.40 -4.99
CA GLY A 163 -15.96 20.12 -4.46
C GLY A 163 -15.98 19.00 -3.41
N ASN A 164 -15.12 18.01 -3.57
CA ASN A 164 -14.95 16.91 -2.63
C ASN A 164 -14.16 17.34 -1.37
N LEU A 165 -13.26 18.32 -1.52
CA LEU A 165 -12.49 18.89 -0.43
C LEU A 165 -13.37 19.59 0.62
N SER A 166 -14.35 20.37 0.18
CA SER A 166 -15.29 21.04 1.11
C SER A 166 -16.11 20.02 1.92
N ASN A 167 -16.55 18.93 1.28
CA ASN A 167 -17.25 17.84 1.96
C ASN A 167 -16.31 17.10 2.92
N TRP A 168 -15.06 16.90 2.53
CA TRP A 168 -14.03 16.32 3.38
C TRP A 168 -13.82 17.17 4.64
N VAL A 169 -13.65 18.49 4.51
CA VAL A 169 -13.47 19.43 5.66
C VAL A 169 -14.66 19.34 6.62
N ARG A 170 -15.90 19.36 6.11
CA ARG A 170 -17.10 19.26 6.96
C ARG A 170 -17.18 17.93 7.71
N ARG A 171 -16.93 16.82 7.01
CA ARG A 171 -16.92 15.49 7.63
C ARG A 171 -15.82 15.44 8.69
N ARG A 172 -14.66 16.01 8.41
CA ARG A 172 -13.52 16.00 9.33
C ARG A 172 -13.76 16.84 10.57
N ALA A 173 -14.37 18.02 10.44
CA ALA A 173 -14.84 18.82 11.57
C ALA A 173 -15.77 18.00 12.47
N LYS A 174 -16.73 17.28 11.87
CA LYS A 174 -17.68 16.42 12.59
C LYS A 174 -16.98 15.26 13.32
N GLU A 175 -15.97 14.64 12.72
CA GLU A 175 -15.14 13.62 13.36
C GLU A 175 -14.40 14.16 14.60
N LYS A 176 -14.11 15.47 14.62
CA LYS A 176 -13.52 16.18 15.77
C LYS A 176 -14.56 16.73 16.77
N GLY A 177 -15.85 16.45 16.57
CA GLY A 177 -16.91 16.86 17.51
C GLY A 177 -17.53 18.24 17.26
N VAL A 178 -17.15 18.93 16.19
CA VAL A 178 -17.64 20.27 15.86
C VAL A 178 -18.33 20.30 14.49
N GLU A 179 -19.27 21.22 14.32
CA GLU A 179 -19.77 21.58 12.99
C GLU A 179 -19.00 22.81 12.47
N ILE A 180 -19.03 23.04 11.16
CA ILE A 180 -18.37 24.19 10.54
C ILE A 180 -19.30 24.84 9.53
N ASP A 181 -19.43 26.15 9.60
CA ASP A 181 -20.29 26.91 8.69
C ASP A 181 -19.80 26.77 7.23
N PRO A 182 -20.71 26.63 6.24
CA PRO A 182 -20.35 26.60 4.82
C PRO A 182 -19.40 27.70 4.34
N ARG A 183 -19.51 28.90 4.89
CA ARG A 183 -18.65 30.05 4.56
C ARG A 183 -17.27 29.88 5.18
N ALA A 184 -17.19 29.40 6.42
CA ALA A 184 -15.93 29.08 7.10
C ALA A 184 -15.16 27.98 6.36
N VAL A 185 -15.85 26.94 5.86
CA VAL A 185 -15.24 25.91 4.99
C VAL A 185 -14.61 26.54 3.74
N THR A 186 -15.36 27.38 3.03
CA THR A 186 -14.86 28.06 1.83
C THR A 186 -13.63 28.91 2.13
N MET A 187 -13.65 29.66 3.25
CA MET A 187 -12.51 30.46 3.67
C MET A 187 -11.30 29.58 4.00
N LEU A 188 -11.49 28.53 4.80
CA LEU A 188 -10.42 27.63 5.20
C LEU A 188 -9.72 27.00 4.00
N VAL A 189 -10.49 26.46 3.05
CA VAL A 189 -9.96 25.90 1.80
C VAL A 189 -9.23 26.97 0.97
N THR A 190 -9.73 28.20 0.95
CA THR A 190 -9.09 29.31 0.22
C THR A 190 -7.73 29.70 0.79
N TYR A 191 -7.59 29.73 2.12
CA TYR A 191 -6.37 30.16 2.78
C TYR A 191 -5.33 29.04 2.96
N VAL A 192 -5.77 27.80 3.20
CA VAL A 192 -4.88 26.65 3.44
C VAL A 192 -4.55 25.91 2.15
N GLY A 193 -5.47 25.89 1.18
CA GLY A 193 -5.34 25.15 -0.06
C GLY A 193 -5.79 23.69 0.05
N GLN A 194 -5.15 22.81 -0.71
CA GLN A 194 -5.55 21.39 -0.87
C GLN A 194 -4.75 20.42 0.01
N ASP A 195 -3.86 20.92 0.87
CA ASP A 195 -3.11 20.06 1.79
C ASP A 195 -4.03 19.56 2.90
N LEU A 196 -4.44 18.29 2.81
CA LEU A 196 -5.35 17.66 3.77
C LEU A 196 -4.77 17.60 5.18
N ARG A 197 -3.45 17.45 5.32
CA ARG A 197 -2.80 17.43 6.62
C ARG A 197 -2.85 18.81 7.24
N ALA A 198 -2.54 19.85 6.47
CA ALA A 198 -2.63 21.23 6.94
C ALA A 198 -4.08 21.58 7.31
N LEU A 199 -5.04 21.23 6.47
CA LEU A 199 -6.46 21.44 6.76
C LEU A 199 -6.90 20.71 8.04
N ASP A 200 -6.46 19.47 8.26
CA ASP A 200 -6.78 18.74 9.50
C ASP A 200 -6.22 19.44 10.74
N GLN A 201 -4.99 19.94 10.66
CA GLN A 201 -4.35 20.67 11.75
C GLN A 201 -5.05 22.01 12.04
N GLU A 202 -5.49 22.74 11.01
CA GLU A 202 -6.29 23.94 11.21
C GLU A 202 -7.65 23.62 11.85
N LEU A 203 -8.32 22.56 11.40
CA LEU A 203 -9.56 22.09 12.01
C LEU A 203 -9.37 21.67 13.47
N GLU A 204 -8.25 21.02 13.80
CA GLU A 204 -7.91 20.66 15.17
C GLU A 204 -7.79 21.90 16.08
N LYS A 205 -7.12 22.95 15.59
CA LYS A 205 -6.99 24.22 16.34
C LYS A 205 -8.34 24.90 16.53
N LEU A 206 -9.17 24.94 15.48
CA LEU A 206 -10.50 25.54 15.54
C LEU A 206 -11.44 24.76 16.46
N ALA A 207 -11.37 23.43 16.43
CA ALA A 207 -12.12 22.58 17.35
C ALA A 207 -11.66 22.81 18.80
N ALA A 208 -10.35 22.82 19.06
CA ALA A 208 -9.81 23.11 20.38
C ALA A 208 -10.20 24.50 20.90
N TYR A 209 -10.27 25.52 20.04
CA TYR A 209 -10.71 26.88 20.41
C TYR A 209 -12.17 26.93 20.87
N THR A 210 -12.99 25.97 20.43
CA THR A 210 -14.42 25.85 20.79
C THR A 210 -14.66 24.75 21.83
N ASP A 211 -13.60 24.29 22.50
CA ASP A 211 -13.62 23.15 23.45
C ASP A 211 -14.22 21.88 22.83
N TYR A 212 -14.05 21.70 21.52
CA TYR A 212 -14.60 20.60 20.72
C TYR A 212 -16.13 20.55 20.75
N THR A 213 -16.80 21.70 20.86
CA THR A 213 -18.27 21.79 20.90
C THR A 213 -18.82 22.91 20.01
N GLY A 214 -20.03 22.73 19.49
CA GLY A 214 -20.73 23.76 18.74
C GLY A 214 -20.30 23.88 17.28
N THR A 215 -20.30 25.11 16.75
CA THR A 215 -20.07 25.42 15.33
C THR A 215 -18.96 26.45 15.17
N ILE A 216 -18.02 26.17 14.27
CA ILE A 216 -16.96 27.08 13.81
C ILE A 216 -17.47 27.98 12.68
#